data_AF-A0A257S1B9-F1
#
_entry.id   AF-A0A257S1B9-F1
#
_cell.length_a   1.000
_cell.length_b   1.000
_cell.length_c   1.000
_cell.angle_alpha   90.00
_cell.angle_beta   90.00
_cell.angle_gamma   90.00
#
_symmetry.space_group_name_H-M   'P 1'
#
loop_
_entity.id
_entity.type
_entity.pdbx_description
1 polymer ?
#
loop_
_entity_poly.entity_id
_entity_poly.type
_entity_poly.pdbx_seq_one_letter_code
_entity_poly.pdbx_strand_id
1 'polypeptide(L)' 'RRNEIFVMDQSRPARSVQREGGWTPELIRDHALPALRNAMTPLDLSGDVFCWDPV' A
#
# COMPACT_ATOMS: atom_id res chain seq x y z
N ARG A 1 18.62 9.98 -3.51
CA ARG A 1 18.31 8.56 -3.18
C ARG A 1 17.24 8.52 -2.08
N ARG A 2 15.98 8.86 -2.42
CA ARG A 2 14.75 8.73 -1.58
C ARG A 2 13.52 8.73 -2.50
N ASN A 3 13.62 7.98 -3.59
CA ASN A 3 12.75 8.13 -4.76
C ASN A 3 11.76 6.99 -4.90
N GLU A 4 11.75 6.08 -3.95
CA GLU A 4 10.99 4.84 -4.01
C GLU A 4 10.07 4.73 -2.80
N ILE A 5 8.83 4.34 -3.06
CA ILE A 5 7.80 4.10 -2.06
C ILE A 5 7.42 2.63 -2.16
N PHE A 6 7.34 1.95 -1.02
CA PHE A 6 6.97 0.55 -0.92
C PHE A 6 5.66 0.39 -0.18
N VAL A 7 4.79 -0.50 -0.68
CA VAL A 7 3.72 -1.09 0.11
C VAL A 7 4.30 -2.33 0.79
N MET A 8 4.14 -2.42 2.10
CA MET A 8 4.54 -3.57 2.90
C MET A 8 3.29 -4.35 3.29
N ASP A 9 3.30 -5.65 3.07
CA ASP A 9 2.23 -6.57 3.50
C ASP A 9 2.86 -7.83 4.09
N GLN A 10 2.32 -8.33 5.20
CA GLN A 10 2.81 -9.52 5.92
C GLN A 10 4.36 -9.59 6.01
N SER A 11 4.98 -8.53 6.54
CA SER A 11 6.45 -8.41 6.74
C SER A 11 7.30 -8.50 5.47
N ARG A 12 6.76 -8.24 4.27
CA ARG A 12 7.51 -8.20 3.01
C ARG A 12 7.05 -7.05 2.10
N PRO A 13 7.89 -6.55 1.18
CA PRO A 13 7.45 -5.59 0.18
C PRO A 13 6.51 -6.28 -0.82
N ALA A 14 5.28 -5.78 -0.92
CA ALA A 14 4.26 -6.26 -1.84
C ALA A 14 4.39 -5.61 -3.24
N ARG A 15 4.75 -4.32 -3.26
CA ARG A 15 4.96 -3.54 -4.49
C ARG A 15 5.78 -2.29 -4.19
N SER A 16 6.51 -1.80 -5.19
CA SER A 16 7.18 -0.49 -5.12
C SER A 16 6.82 0.39 -6.31
N VAL A 17 7.02 1.69 -6.13
CA VAL A 17 6.99 2.67 -7.21
C VAL A 17 8.16 3.63 -7.04
N GLN A 18 8.92 3.82 -8.11
CA GLN A 18 10.03 4.76 -8.16
C GLN A 18 9.63 5.96 -9.00
N ARG A 19 10.11 7.15 -8.61
CA ARG A 19 10.00 8.35 -9.44
C ARG A 19 11.27 9.21 -9.35
N GLU A 20 11.79 9.58 -10.51
CA GLU A 20 12.89 10.54 -10.60
C GLU A 20 12.45 11.95 -10.15
N GLY A 21 13.37 12.72 -9.55
CA GLY A 21 13.04 14.07 -9.04
C GLY A 21 12.30 14.10 -7.69
N GLY A 22 12.06 12.95 -7.05
CA GLY A 22 11.48 12.87 -5.70
C GLY A 22 9.95 12.93 -5.67
N TRP A 23 9.40 13.18 -4.48
CA TRP A 23 7.97 13.12 -4.21
C TRP A 23 7.47 14.39 -3.52
N THR A 24 6.31 14.88 -3.98
CA THR A 24 5.46 15.81 -3.23
C THR A 24 4.15 15.11 -2.87
N PRO A 25 3.38 15.59 -1.90
CA PRO A 25 2.08 15.00 -1.56
C PRO A 25 1.13 14.86 -2.76
N GLU A 26 1.13 15.82 -3.68
CA GLU A 26 0.31 15.81 -4.90
C GLU A 26 0.74 14.66 -5.82
N LEU A 27 2.05 14.50 -6.01
CA LEU A 27 2.59 13.39 -6.82
C LEU A 27 2.33 12.03 -6.17
N ILE A 28 2.33 11.95 -4.83
CA ILE A 28 1.96 10.71 -4.14
C ILE A 28 0.49 10.39 -4.44
N ARG A 29 -0.41 11.37 -4.32
CA ARG A 29 -1.84 11.20 -4.61
C ARG A 29 -2.10 10.81 -6.07
N ASP A 30 -1.46 11.51 -7.00
CA ASP A 30 -1.83 11.45 -8.42
C ASP A 30 -1.06 10.36 -9.18
N HIS A 31 0.11 9.94 -8.67
CA HIS A 31 0.95 8.92 -9.33
C HIS A 31 1.20 7.69 -8.46
N ALA A 32 1.64 7.86 -7.20
CA ALA A 32 2.00 6.70 -6.37
C ALA A 32 0.78 5.88 -5.95
N LEU A 33 -0.28 6.51 -5.41
CA LEU A 33 -1.47 5.80 -4.94
C LEU A 33 -2.16 4.98 -6.04
N PRO A 34 -2.39 5.49 -7.27
CA PRO A 34 -2.96 4.68 -8.35
C PRO A 34 -2.09 3.47 -8.70
N ALA A 35 -0.76 3.64 -8.76
CA ALA A 35 0.18 2.56 -9.09
C ALA A 35 0.26 1.47 -8.00
N LEU A 36 0.04 1.85 -6.74
CA LEU A 36 0.13 0.97 -5.57
C LEU A 36 -1.21 0.34 -5.18
N ARG A 37 -2.34 0.85 -5.69
CA ARG A 37 -3.71 0.46 -5.27
C ARG A 37 -3.92 -1.05 -5.19
N ASN A 38 -3.52 -1.79 -6.23
CA ASN A 38 -3.77 -3.24 -6.31
C ASN A 38 -2.88 -4.07 -5.37
N ALA A 39 -1.91 -3.45 -4.70
CA ALA A 39 -1.09 -4.09 -3.68
C ALA A 39 -1.54 -3.74 -2.25
N MET A 40 -2.55 -2.88 -2.08
CA MET A 40 -3.11 -2.55 -0.77
C MET A 40 -4.15 -3.60 -0.38
N THR A 41 -4.07 -4.06 0.87
CA THR A 41 -5.10 -4.93 1.45
C THR A 41 -6.43 -4.17 1.52
N PRO A 42 -7.55 -4.78 1.12
CA PRO A 42 -8.87 -4.18 1.25
C PRO A 42 -9.21 -3.83 2.70
N LEU A 43 -10.15 -2.90 2.87
CA LEU A 43 -10.71 -2.58 4.16
C LEU A 43 -11.82 -3.58 4.49
N ASP A 44 -11.42 -4.77 4.90
CA ASP A 44 -12.35 -5.83 5.30
C ASP A 44 -12.68 -5.70 6.79
N LEU A 45 -13.90 -6.09 7.18
CA LEU A 45 -14.26 -6.18 8.60
C LEU A 45 -13.67 -7.46 9.18
N SER A 46 -13.31 -7.43 10.47
CA SER A 46 -12.80 -8.60 11.19
C SER A 46 -13.72 -9.82 11.02
N GLY A 47 -15.04 -9.62 11.07
CA GLY A 47 -16.02 -10.70 10.89
C GLY A 47 -16.13 -11.26 9.47
N ASP A 48 -15.64 -10.54 8.45
CA ASP A 48 -15.60 -11.01 7.07
C ASP A 48 -14.35 -11.88 6.80
N VAL A 49 -13.31 -11.73 7.64
CA VAL A 49 -12.00 -12.38 7.46
C VAL A 49 -11.78 -13.55 8.44
N PHE A 50 -12.22 -13.39 9.69
CA PHE A 50 -12.08 -14.42 10.72
C PHE A 50 -13.39 -15.18 10.88
N CYS A 51 -13.37 -16.50 10.71
CA CYS A 51 -14.55 -17.35 10.77
C CYS A 51 -14.91 -17.86 12.18
N TRP A 52 -14.30 -17.32 13.22
CA TRP A 52 -14.52 -17.73 14.61
C TRP A 52 -14.93 -16.54 15.48
N ASP A 53 -15.78 -16.82 16.47
CA ASP A 53 -16.09 -15.86 17.51
C ASP A 53 -14.84 -15.57 18.36
N PRO A 54 -14.55 -14.31 18.71
CA PRO A 54 -13.43 -13.98 19.58
C PRO A 54 -13.66 -14.62 20.97
N VAL A 55 -12.64 -15.35 21.44
CA VAL A 55 -12.60 -15.95 22.80
C VAL A 55 -12.18 -14.92 23.83
#